data_AF-A0A699UHT1-F1
#
_entry.id   AF-A0A699UHT1-F1
#
_cell.length_a   1.000
_cell.length_b   1.000
_cell.length_c   1.000
_cell.angle_alpha   90.00
_cell.angle_beta   90.00
_cell.angle_gamma   90.00
#
_symmetry.space_group_name_H-M   'P 1'
#
loop_
_entity.id
_entity.type
_entity.pdbx_description
1 polymer ?
#
loop_
_entity_poly.entity_id
_entity_poly.type
_entity_poly.pdbx_seq_one_letter_code
_entity_poly.pdbx_strand_id
1 'polypeptide(L)'
;SRRSADISLFSKLKLDLESIDEIIDRGDGNEEIMCKRSGIINNLNDLSNIQTMEVTQKTKIRWDIEGDEIQEDRQFIEREVSIDEINKEVWDCGTDKAPGPDGFTFGFYRRY
;
A
#
# COMPACT_ATOMS: atom_id res chain seq x y z
N SER A 1 -5.99 6.70 -17.63
CA SER A 1 -4.95 6.26 -16.67
C SER A 1 -4.08 5.20 -17.32
N ARG A 2 -2.76 5.17 -17.06
CA ARG A 2 -1.80 4.22 -17.66
C ARG A 2 -2.25 2.75 -17.51
N ARG A 3 -2.73 2.39 -16.31
CA ARG A 3 -3.34 1.07 -16.04
C ARG A 3 -4.47 0.68 -17.00
N SER A 4 -5.31 1.64 -17.38
CA SER A 4 -6.43 1.37 -18.29
C SER A 4 -5.95 1.10 -19.72
N ALA A 5 -4.86 1.73 -20.15
CA ALA A 5 -4.24 1.45 -21.44
C ALA A 5 -3.59 0.06 -21.43
N ASP A 6 -2.90 -0.32 -20.35
CA ASP A 6 -2.27 -1.63 -20.21
C ASP A 6 -3.29 -2.78 -20.21
N ILE A 7 -4.43 -2.60 -19.51
CA ILE A 7 -5.54 -3.57 -19.50
C ILE A 7 -6.17 -3.72 -20.90
N SER A 8 -6.35 -2.61 -21.61
CA SER A 8 -6.86 -2.61 -22.98
C SER A 8 -5.92 -3.33 -23.94
N LEU A 9 -4.61 -3.06 -23.84
CA LEU A 9 -3.58 -3.71 -24.64
C LEU A 9 -3.51 -5.22 -24.37
N PHE A 10 -3.53 -5.62 -23.09
CA PHE A 10 -3.54 -7.03 -22.69
C PHE A 10 -4.76 -7.76 -23.27
N SER A 11 -5.94 -7.13 -23.20
CA SER A 11 -7.18 -7.70 -23.76
C SER A 11 -7.08 -7.88 -25.26
N LYS A 12 -6.50 -6.90 -25.98
CA LYS A 12 -6.30 -6.98 -27.43
C LYS A 12 -5.32 -8.09 -27.82
N LEU A 13 -4.17 -8.17 -27.15
CA LEU A 13 -3.16 -9.21 -27.40
C LEU A 13 -3.71 -10.61 -27.12
N LYS A 14 -4.56 -10.75 -26.10
CA LYS A 14 -5.21 -12.02 -25.79
C LYS A 14 -6.18 -12.46 -26.90
N LEU A 15 -7.00 -11.54 -27.41
CA LEU A 15 -7.90 -11.83 -28.54
C LEU A 15 -7.12 -12.18 -29.82
N ASP A 16 -6.03 -11.46 -30.11
CA ASP A 16 -5.17 -11.76 -31.26
C ASP A 16 -4.51 -13.14 -31.12
N LEU A 17 -4.16 -13.56 -29.91
CA LEU A 17 -3.63 -14.90 -29.62
C LEU A 17 -4.68 -15.99 -29.85
N GLU A 18 -5.91 -15.79 -29.36
CA GLU A 18 -7.03 -16.73 -29.54
C GLU A 18 -7.33 -16.93 -31.04
N SER A 19 -7.35 -15.85 -31.82
CA SER A 19 -7.51 -15.91 -33.28
C SER A 19 -6.39 -16.71 -33.98
N ILE A 20 -5.15 -16.54 -33.54
CA ILE A 20 -4.01 -17.28 -34.07
C ILE A 20 -4.06 -18.76 -33.69
N ASP A 21 -4.40 -19.06 -32.43
CA ASP A 21 -4.55 -20.44 -31.96
C ASP A 21 -5.65 -21.18 -32.74
N GLU A 22 -6.77 -20.51 -33.05
CA GLU A 22 -7.81 -21.08 -33.92
C GLU A 22 -7.32 -21.42 -35.33
N ILE A 23 -6.44 -20.60 -35.92
CA ILE A 23 -5.84 -20.88 -37.24
C ILE A 23 -4.93 -22.11 -37.16
N ILE A 24 -4.15 -22.22 -36.09
CA ILE A 24 -3.24 -23.35 -35.86
C ILE A 24 -4.03 -24.64 -35.62
N ASP A 25 -5.10 -24.59 -34.84
CA ASP A 25 -5.96 -25.75 -34.53
C ASP A 25 -6.66 -26.31 -35.78
N ARG A 26 -6.91 -25.47 -36.79
CA ARG A 26 -7.41 -25.90 -38.11
C ARG A 26 -6.33 -26.57 -38.98
N GLY A 27 -5.07 -26.56 -38.56
CA GLY A 27 -3.93 -27.09 -39.30
C GLY A 27 -3.36 -26.14 -40.36
N ASP A 28 -3.76 -24.87 -40.36
CA ASP A 28 -3.29 -23.83 -41.31
C ASP A 28 -2.17 -22.96 -40.72
N GLY A 29 -1.47 -23.48 -39.71
CA GLY A 29 -0.36 -22.79 -39.05
C GLY A 29 0.89 -22.79 -39.93
N ASN A 30 1.27 -21.61 -40.42
CA ASN A 30 2.57 -21.40 -41.08
C ASN A 30 3.62 -20.85 -40.08
N GLU A 31 4.89 -20.80 -40.50
CA GLU A 31 5.99 -20.36 -39.65
C GLU A 31 5.88 -18.89 -39.22
N GLU A 32 5.32 -18.02 -40.07
CA GLU A 32 5.06 -16.62 -39.73
C GLU A 32 4.01 -16.49 -38.62
N ILE A 33 2.96 -17.30 -38.66
CA ILE A 33 1.89 -17.36 -37.67
C ILE A 33 2.45 -17.84 -36.32
N MET A 34 3.32 -18.87 -36.33
CA MET A 34 4.01 -19.32 -35.11
C MET A 34 4.94 -18.24 -34.54
N CYS A 35 5.66 -17.51 -35.39
CA CYS A 35 6.48 -16.38 -34.95
C CYS A 35 5.63 -15.28 -34.30
N LYS A 36 4.49 -14.91 -34.90
CA LYS A 36 3.55 -13.93 -34.33
C LYS A 36 3.02 -14.39 -32.97
N ARG A 37 2.61 -15.67 -32.87
CA ARG A 37 2.17 -16.30 -31.62
C ARG A 37 3.21 -16.16 -30.52
N SER A 38 4.46 -16.52 -30.82
CA SER A 38 5.58 -16.42 -29.88
C SER A 38 5.82 -14.97 -29.43
N GLY A 39 5.77 -14.02 -30.36
CA GLY A 39 5.90 -12.59 -30.04
C GLY A 39 4.79 -12.08 -29.11
N ILE A 40 3.54 -12.49 -29.35
CA ILE A 40 2.41 -12.12 -28.49
C ILE A 40 2.56 -12.72 -27.09
N ILE A 41 2.96 -13.99 -26.98
CA ILE A 41 3.21 -14.65 -25.69
C ILE A 41 4.30 -13.93 -24.89
N ASN A 42 5.40 -13.55 -25.54
CA ASN A 42 6.48 -12.80 -24.88
C ASN A 42 5.98 -11.45 -24.36
N ASN A 43 5.25 -10.69 -25.18
CA ASN A 43 4.67 -9.41 -24.77
C ASN A 43 3.70 -9.56 -23.59
N LEU A 44 2.89 -10.63 -23.56
CA LEU A 44 1.98 -10.92 -22.44
C LEU A 44 2.75 -11.22 -21.16
N ASN A 45 3.83 -12.01 -21.25
CA ASN A 45 4.68 -12.32 -20.11
C ASN A 45 5.39 -11.05 -19.58
N ASP A 46 5.90 -10.21 -20.46
CA ASP A 46 6.55 -8.94 -20.08
C ASP A 46 5.56 -8.01 -19.37
N LEU A 47 4.34 -7.85 -19.91
CA LEU A 47 3.29 -7.05 -19.26
C LEU A 47 2.91 -7.61 -17.88
N SER A 48 2.81 -8.94 -17.75
CA SER A 48 2.51 -9.59 -16.48
C SER A 48 3.64 -9.37 -15.46
N ASN A 49 4.90 -9.55 -15.88
CA ASN A 49 6.08 -9.31 -15.05
C ASN A 49 6.19 -7.84 -14.59
N ILE A 50 5.88 -6.89 -15.46
CA ILE A 50 5.85 -5.46 -15.10
C ILE A 50 4.79 -5.21 -14.01
N GLN A 51 3.60 -5.81 -14.10
CA GLN A 51 2.58 -5.67 -13.07
C GLN A 51 3.02 -6.26 -11.71
N THR A 52 3.61 -7.46 -11.69
CA THR A 52 4.07 -8.09 -10.44
C THR A 52 5.19 -7.29 -9.79
N MET A 53 6.11 -6.74 -10.58
CA MET A 53 7.15 -5.84 -10.11
C MET A 53 6.59 -4.53 -9.56
N GLU A 54 5.61 -3.91 -10.24
CA GLU A 54 4.99 -2.66 -9.77
C GLU A 54 4.30 -2.86 -8.41
N VAL A 55 3.55 -3.96 -8.24
CA VAL A 55 2.91 -4.28 -6.96
C VAL A 55 3.96 -4.45 -5.88
N THR A 56 5.01 -5.23 -6.14
CA THR A 56 6.10 -5.49 -5.18
C THR A 56 6.82 -4.20 -4.79
N GLN A 57 7.13 -3.33 -5.75
CA GLN A 57 7.78 -2.05 -5.48
C GLN A 57 6.87 -1.12 -4.67
N LYS A 58 5.56 -1.10 -4.96
CA LYS A 58 4.59 -0.33 -4.17
C LYS A 58 4.50 -0.81 -2.73
N THR A 59 4.52 -2.12 -2.48
CA THR A 59 4.55 -2.64 -1.11
C THR A 59 5.84 -2.25 -0.40
N LYS A 60 7.00 -2.34 -1.06
CA LYS A 60 8.29 -1.93 -0.49
C LYS A 60 8.28 -0.46 -0.09
N ILE A 61 7.92 0.44 -1.01
CA ILE A 61 7.84 1.88 -0.73
C ILE A 61 6.87 2.17 0.43
N ARG A 62 5.71 1.50 0.44
CA ARG A 62 4.75 1.67 1.54
C ARG A 62 5.33 1.23 2.88
N TRP A 63 6.00 0.08 2.93
CA TRP A 63 6.64 -0.39 4.15
C TRP A 63 7.78 0.51 4.62
N ASP A 64 8.55 1.08 3.69
CA ASP A 64 9.61 2.04 4.04
C ASP A 64 9.01 3.31 4.68
N ILE A 65 7.92 3.85 4.10
CA ILE A 65 7.21 5.03 4.64
C ILE A 65 6.58 4.75 6.01
N GLU A 66 5.86 3.62 6.15
CA GLU A 66 5.23 3.25 7.43
C GLU A 66 6.29 2.97 8.52
N GLY A 67 7.46 2.43 8.14
CA GLY A 67 8.57 2.23 9.07
C GLY A 67 9.12 3.53 9.65
N ASP A 68 9.17 4.59 8.85
CA ASP A 68 9.63 5.91 9.27
C ASP A 68 8.64 6.57 10.25
N GLU A 69 7.32 6.49 9.98
CA GLU A 69 6.29 6.98 10.92
C GLU A 69 6.33 6.23 12.26
N ILE A 70 6.54 4.91 12.23
CA ILE A 70 6.66 4.11 13.46
C ILE A 70 7.93 4.46 14.25
N GLN A 71 9.00 4.90 13.59
CA GLN A 71 10.24 5.28 14.28
C GLN A 71 10.11 6.60 15.04
N GLU A 72 9.35 7.57 14.52
CA GLU A 72 9.06 8.83 15.22
C GLU A 72 8.13 8.60 16.42
N ASP A 73 7.03 7.88 16.24
CA ASP A 73 6.10 7.54 17.31
C ASP A 73 6.78 6.73 18.42
N ARG A 74 7.65 5.79 18.03
CA ARG A 74 8.46 5.01 18.97
C ARG A 74 9.40 5.92 19.78
N GLN A 75 10.11 6.85 19.14
CA GLN A 75 10.99 7.78 19.87
C GLN A 75 10.22 8.67 20.85
N PHE A 76 8.99 9.06 20.52
CA PHE A 76 8.14 9.82 21.43
C PHE A 76 7.68 8.98 22.64
N ILE A 77 7.26 7.74 22.42
CA ILE A 77 6.76 6.83 23.48
C ILE A 77 7.90 6.28 24.35
N GLU A 78 9.07 6.02 23.77
CA GLU A 78 10.25 5.49 24.48
C GLU A 78 11.03 6.58 25.23
N ARG A 79 10.73 7.86 25.02
CA ARG A 79 11.40 8.97 25.72
C ARG A 79 10.96 9.04 27.18
N GLU A 80 11.92 9.29 28.07
CA GLU A 80 11.62 9.56 29.48
C GLU A 80 10.79 10.84 29.63
N VAL A 81 9.66 10.71 30.34
CA VAL A 81 8.80 11.84 30.67
C VAL A 81 9.50 12.72 31.72
N SER A 82 9.58 14.02 31.47
CA SER A 82 10.15 14.97 32.43
C SER A 82 9.15 15.33 33.53
N ILE A 83 9.63 15.60 34.74
CA ILE A 83 8.80 16.10 35.84
C ILE A 83 8.10 17.42 35.49
N ASP A 84 8.75 18.28 34.70
CA ASP A 84 8.17 19.55 34.26
C ASP A 84 7.02 19.36 33.26
N GLU A 85 7.11 18.31 32.42
CA GLU A 85 6.07 17.92 31.47
C GLU A 85 4.84 17.37 32.20
N ILE A 86 5.07 16.49 33.19
CA ILE A 86 4.01 15.98 34.08
C ILE A 86 3.32 17.14 34.79
N ASN A 87 4.11 18.02 35.42
CA ASN A 87 3.57 19.16 36.13
C ASN A 87 2.73 20.03 35.18
N LYS A 88 3.28 20.41 34.03
CA LYS A 88 2.56 21.25 33.06
C LYS A 88 1.20 20.65 32.68
N GLU A 89 1.14 19.39 32.27
CA GLU A 89 -0.11 18.74 31.87
C GLU A 89 -1.11 18.59 33.04
N VAL A 90 -0.62 18.28 34.23
CA VAL A 90 -1.45 18.20 35.44
C VAL A 90 -2.04 19.56 35.81
N TRP A 91 -1.29 20.65 35.65
CA TRP A 91 -1.70 21.99 36.03
C TRP A 91 -2.49 22.74 34.93
N ASP A 92 -2.26 22.42 33.65
CA ASP A 92 -3.04 22.89 32.49
C ASP A 92 -4.42 22.22 32.42
N CYS A 93 -4.61 21.09 33.13
CA CYS A 93 -5.92 20.47 33.25
C CYS A 93 -6.88 21.39 34.04
N GLY A 94 -7.90 21.92 33.33
CA GLY A 94 -8.92 22.78 33.91
C GLY A 94 -9.64 22.13 35.10
N THR A 95 -10.07 22.95 36.06
CA THR A 95 -10.81 22.46 37.25
C THR A 95 -12.29 22.17 36.95
N ASP A 96 -12.73 22.42 35.72
CA ASP A 96 -14.09 22.23 35.20
C ASP A 96 -14.34 20.84 34.63
N LYS A 97 -13.34 19.95 34.69
CA LYS A 97 -13.48 18.55 34.27
C LYS A 97 -14.42 17.80 35.22
N ALA A 98 -15.27 16.93 34.65
CA ALA A 98 -16.16 16.06 35.42
C ALA A 98 -15.34 15.09 36.30
N PRO A 99 -15.87 14.67 37.47
CA PRO A 99 -15.19 13.72 38.34
C PRO A 99 -15.01 12.35 37.67
N GLY A 100 -13.91 11.67 38.01
CA GLY A 100 -13.63 10.31 37.57
C GLY A 100 -14.62 9.30 38.16
N PRO A 101 -14.57 8.02 37.73
CA PRO A 101 -15.38 6.95 38.31
C PRO A 101 -15.08 6.70 39.81
N ASP A 102 -13.96 7.22 40.31
CA ASP A 102 -13.57 7.26 41.72
C ASP A 102 -14.20 8.43 42.51
N GLY A 103 -14.88 9.36 41.84
CA GLY A 103 -15.55 10.51 42.43
C GLY A 103 -14.65 11.71 42.70
N PHE A 104 -13.35 11.66 42.37
CA PHE A 104 -12.43 12.78 42.55
C PHE A 104 -12.38 13.68 41.31
N THR A 105 -12.23 14.98 41.54
CA THR A 105 -12.07 15.99 40.48
C THR A 105 -10.63 16.51 40.46
N PHE A 106 -10.13 16.99 39.32
CA PHE A 106 -8.77 17.57 39.22
C PHE A 106 -8.54 18.74 40.22
N GLY A 107 -9.59 19.46 40.61
CA GLY A 107 -9.53 20.47 41.66
C GLY A 107 -9.12 19.95 43.04
N PHE A 108 -9.27 18.65 43.32
CA PHE A 108 -8.83 18.02 44.56
C PHE A 108 -7.30 17.90 44.61
N TYR A 109 -6.68 17.37 43.56
CA TYR A 109 -5.22 17.18 43.44
C TYR A 109 -4.42 18.48 43.33
N ARG A 110 -5.07 19.59 42.94
CA ARG A 110 -4.44 20.91 42.91
C ARG A 110 -4.42 21.61 44.26
N ARG A 111 -5.28 21.18 45.20
CA ARG A 111 -5.55 21.91 46.45
C ARG A 111 -4.82 21.33 47.66
N TYR A 112 -4.37 20.09 47.56
CA TYR A 112 -3.62 19.34 48.56
C TYR A 112 -2.39 18.73 47.91
#